data_AF-A0A7C4A1N1-F1
#
_entry.id   AF-A0A7C4A1N1-F1
#
_cell.length_a   1.000
_cell.length_b   1.000
_cell.length_c   1.000
_cell.angle_alpha   90.00
_cell.angle_beta   90.00
_cell.angle_gamma   90.00
#
_symmetry.space_group_name_H-M   'P 1'
#
loop_
_entity.id
_entity.type
_entity.pdbx_description
1 polymer ?
#
loop_
_entity_poly.entity_id
_entity_poly.type
_entity_poly.pdbx_seq_one_letter_code
_entity_poly.pdbx_strand_id
1 'polypeptide(L)'
;PYLWGGNSGFGIDCSGLVQAAHLACGIPCPADSDQQQAGFGNPLPQSEDLRAGDLIFWKGHVALCVDATRILHANATDMAVVIEPVRDAVKRIEAAGDGYVTARKRLKSQA
;
A
#
# COMPACT_ATOMS: atom_id res chain seq x y z
N PRO A 1 -15.19 -5.20 -0.38
CA PRO A 1 -15.19 -5.14 -1.86
C PRO A 1 -14.34 -3.95 -2.30
N TYR A 2 -13.64 -4.02 -3.44
CA TYR A 2 -12.92 -2.86 -3.98
C TYR A 2 -13.92 -1.81 -4.48
N LEU A 3 -13.69 -0.54 -4.13
CA LEU A 3 -14.44 0.60 -4.63
C LEU A 3 -13.51 1.79 -4.76
N TRP A 4 -13.36 2.34 -5.96
CA TRP A 4 -12.57 3.55 -6.20
C TRP A 4 -13.10 4.72 -5.35
N GLY A 5 -12.23 5.37 -4.57
CA GLY A 5 -12.61 6.43 -3.63
C GLY A 5 -13.28 5.91 -2.34
N GLY A 6 -13.32 4.59 -2.14
CA GLY A 6 -13.92 3.97 -0.97
C GLY A 6 -12.98 4.00 0.24
N ASN A 7 -13.53 4.37 1.40
CA ASN A 7 -12.80 4.45 2.67
C ASN A 7 -13.52 3.74 3.84
N SER A 8 -14.38 2.75 3.55
CA SER A 8 -15.21 2.09 4.55
C SER A 8 -15.38 0.58 4.31
N GLY A 9 -16.02 -0.12 5.25
CA GLY A 9 -16.34 -1.54 5.08
C GLY A 9 -17.28 -1.86 3.90
N PHE A 10 -18.03 -0.87 3.39
CA PHE A 10 -18.91 -1.03 2.23
C PHE A 10 -18.17 -0.97 0.89
N GLY A 11 -16.93 -0.49 0.89
CA GLY A 11 -16.11 -0.31 -0.30
C GLY A 11 -14.82 0.40 0.08
N ILE A 12 -13.68 -0.17 -0.31
CA ILE A 12 -12.36 0.35 0.05
C ILE A 12 -11.42 0.33 -1.15
N ASP A 13 -10.69 1.41 -1.38
CA ASP A 13 -9.59 1.46 -2.33
C ASP A 13 -8.23 1.26 -1.64
N CYS A 14 -7.16 1.35 -2.43
CA CYS A 14 -5.82 1.06 -1.96
C CYS A 14 -5.37 2.01 -0.85
N SER A 15 -5.53 3.32 -1.03
CA SER A 15 -5.09 4.33 -0.08
C SER A 15 -6.04 4.45 1.11
N GLY A 16 -7.34 4.23 0.91
CA GLY A 16 -8.35 4.11 1.96
C GLY A 16 -8.09 2.93 2.88
N LEU A 17 -7.60 1.80 2.36
CA LEU A 17 -7.16 0.66 3.17
C LEU A 17 -5.97 1.01 4.07
N VAL A 18 -4.95 1.67 3.51
CA VAL A 18 -3.79 2.13 4.26
C VAL A 18 -4.21 3.17 5.31
N GLN A 19 -5.08 4.12 4.94
CA GLN A 19 -5.58 5.14 5.86
C GLN A 19 -6.35 4.52 7.02
N ALA A 20 -7.30 3.60 6.74
CA ALA A 20 -8.09 2.94 7.77
C ALA A 20 -7.21 2.18 8.77
N ALA A 21 -6.21 1.44 8.28
CA ALA A 21 -5.28 0.69 9.13
C ALA A 21 -4.50 1.61 10.08
N HIS A 22 -4.03 2.76 9.59
CA HIS A 22 -3.25 3.70 10.40
C HIS A 22 -4.11 4.54 11.34
N LEU A 23 -5.29 4.98 10.91
CA LEU A 23 -6.25 5.69 11.75
C LEU A 23 -6.72 4.82 12.93
N ALA A 24 -6.91 3.52 12.72
CA ALA A 24 -7.22 2.57 13.80
C ALA A 24 -6.11 2.50 14.87
N CYS A 25 -4.86 2.80 14.49
CA CYS A 25 -3.71 2.88 15.38
C CYS A 25 -3.44 4.32 15.90
N GLY A 26 -4.35 5.27 15.65
CA GLY A 26 -4.16 6.68 16.05
C GLY A 26 -3.09 7.42 15.26
N ILE A 27 -2.70 6.91 14.08
CA ILE A 27 -1.67 7.52 13.22
C ILE A 27 -2.37 8.28 12.08
N PRO A 28 -2.25 9.63 12.01
CA PRO A 28 -2.82 10.40 10.92
C PRO A 28 -2.21 9.99 9.57
N CYS A 29 -3.06 9.61 8.61
CA CYS A 29 -2.65 9.15 7.29
C CYS A 29 -3.43 9.91 6.20
N PRO A 30 -2.76 10.48 5.17
CA PRO A 30 -3.44 11.11 4.04
C PRO A 30 -4.39 10.14 3.32
N ALA A 31 -5.44 10.66 2.67
CA ALA A 31 -6.47 9.84 2.01
C ALA A 31 -6.01 9.26 0.67
N ASP A 32 -5.19 10.01 -0.06
CA ASP A 32 -4.81 9.69 -1.44
C ASP A 32 -3.39 9.09 -1.53
N SER A 33 -3.20 8.12 -2.43
CA SER A 33 -1.93 7.41 -2.57
C SER A 33 -0.74 8.32 -2.94
N ASP A 34 -0.97 9.38 -3.70
CA ASP A 34 0.07 10.33 -4.10
C ASP A 34 0.53 11.19 -2.91
N GLN A 35 -0.40 11.64 -2.08
CA GLN A 35 -0.10 12.35 -0.83
C GLN A 35 0.60 11.42 0.18
N GLN A 36 0.16 10.16 0.27
CA GLN A 36 0.84 9.14 1.08
C GLN A 36 2.28 8.93 0.59
N GLN A 37 2.49 8.80 -0.73
CA GLN A 37 3.83 8.65 -1.29
C GLN A 37 4.72 9.88 -1.00
N ALA A 38 4.14 11.08 -1.10
CA ALA A 38 4.86 12.34 -0.89
C ALA A 38 5.30 12.53 0.56
N GLY A 39 4.39 12.31 1.53
CA GLY A 39 4.59 12.74 2.91
C GLY A 39 4.45 11.68 3.99
N PHE A 40 3.95 10.47 3.69
CA PHE A 40 3.66 9.48 4.72
C PHE A 40 4.79 8.46 4.88
N GLY A 41 5.51 8.57 6.01
CA GLY A 41 6.67 7.74 6.32
C GLY A 41 7.96 8.20 5.63
N ASN A 42 9.06 7.50 5.93
CA ASN A 42 10.39 7.80 5.37
C ASN A 42 10.70 6.89 4.19
N PRO A 43 11.48 7.35 3.19
CA PRO A 43 11.99 6.49 2.14
C PRO A 43 12.71 5.25 2.71
N LEU A 44 12.38 4.08 2.17
CA LEU A 44 13.03 2.81 2.48
C LEU A 44 13.89 2.40 1.27
N PRO A 45 15.22 2.37 1.39
CA PRO A 45 16.11 1.97 0.30
C PRO A 45 15.83 0.54 -0.18
N GLN A 46 16.07 0.26 -1.46
CA GLN A 46 15.92 -1.10 -2.01
C GLN A 46 16.86 -2.12 -1.34
N SER A 47 17.99 -1.66 -0.81
CA SER A 47 18.97 -2.48 -0.07
C SER A 47 18.46 -2.97 1.28
N GLU A 48 17.38 -2.39 1.82
CA GLU A 48 16.76 -2.86 3.05
C GLU A 48 15.66 -3.86 2.76
N ASP A 49 15.51 -4.86 3.63
CA ASP A 49 14.41 -5.82 3.55
C ASP A 49 13.07 -5.17 3.92
N LEU A 50 12.01 -5.66 3.29
CA LEU A 50 10.65 -5.33 3.67
C LEU A 50 10.30 -5.96 5.03
N ARG A 51 9.40 -5.32 5.76
CA ARG A 51 8.80 -5.86 6.98
C ARG A 51 7.34 -5.45 7.08
N ALA A 52 6.65 -6.06 8.05
CA ALA A 52 5.28 -5.69 8.37
C ALA A 52 5.15 -4.18 8.65
N GLY A 53 4.16 -3.54 8.04
CA GLY A 53 3.92 -2.10 8.16
C GLY A 53 4.64 -1.22 7.13
N ASP A 54 5.52 -1.78 6.30
CA ASP A 54 6.07 -1.02 5.17
C ASP A 54 5.02 -0.76 4.10
N LEU A 55 5.20 0.31 3.33
CA LEU A 55 4.34 0.66 2.21
C LEU A 55 5.11 0.54 0.90
N ILE A 56 4.46 0.01 -0.13
CA ILE A 56 4.97 -0.05 -1.50
C ILE A 56 4.02 0.75 -2.38
N PHE A 57 4.58 1.62 -3.22
CA PHE A 57 3.83 2.51 -4.10
C PHE A 57 4.10 2.22 -5.57
N TRP A 58 3.07 2.42 -6.37
CA TRP A 58 3.11 2.53 -7.82
C TRP A 58 2.37 3.81 -8.23
N LYS A 59 2.35 4.12 -9.53
CA LYS A 59 1.56 5.25 -10.03
C LYS A 59 0.06 5.00 -9.75
N GLY A 60 -0.50 5.74 -8.78
CA GLY A 60 -1.92 5.66 -8.42
C GLY A 60 -2.31 4.43 -7.60
N HIS A 61 -1.34 3.71 -7.00
CA HIS A 61 -1.62 2.53 -6.18
C HIS A 61 -0.67 2.42 -4.99
N VAL A 62 -1.16 1.85 -3.89
CA VAL A 62 -0.39 1.60 -2.67
C VAL A 62 -0.75 0.25 -2.05
N ALA A 63 0.23 -0.40 -1.43
CA ALA A 63 0.04 -1.63 -0.70
C ALA A 63 0.76 -1.59 0.66
N LEU A 64 0.22 -2.34 1.64
CA LEU A 64 0.80 -2.50 2.97
C LEU A 64 1.47 -3.87 3.08
N CYS A 65 2.75 -3.91 3.45
CA CYS A 65 3.43 -5.16 3.74
C CYS A 65 2.87 -5.78 5.03
N VAL A 66 2.45 -7.04 4.97
CA VAL A 66 2.07 -7.82 6.15
C VAL A 66 3.25 -8.61 6.72
N ASP A 67 4.29 -8.82 5.91
CA ASP A 67 5.60 -9.37 6.28
C ASP A 67 6.64 -9.01 5.20
N ALA A 68 7.80 -9.67 5.22
CA ALA A 68 8.89 -9.43 4.28
C ALA A 68 8.59 -9.81 2.82
N THR A 69 7.57 -10.63 2.59
CA THR A 69 7.32 -11.29 1.30
C THR A 69 5.92 -11.08 0.75
N ARG A 70 4.98 -10.60 1.59
CA ARG A 70 3.56 -10.46 1.22
C ARG A 70 3.05 -9.04 1.47
N ILE A 71 2.14 -8.62 0.59
CA ILE A 71 1.39 -7.38 0.72
C ILE A 71 -0.09 -7.66 0.94
N LEU A 72 -0.76 -6.73 1.61
CA LEU A 72 -2.19 -6.54 1.66
C LEU A 72 -2.53 -5.28 0.85
N HIS A 73 -3.46 -5.39 -0.09
CA HIS A 73 -3.97 -4.22 -0.83
C HIS A 73 -5.42 -4.42 -1.28
N ALA A 74 -6.11 -3.33 -1.60
CA ALA A 74 -7.37 -3.36 -2.34
C ALA A 74 -7.05 -3.07 -3.81
N ASN A 75 -7.39 -3.97 -4.73
CA ASN A 75 -6.95 -3.86 -6.13
C ASN A 75 -8.10 -4.09 -7.13
N ALA A 76 -7.92 -3.58 -8.35
CA ALA A 76 -8.89 -3.68 -9.43
C ALA A 76 -8.80 -5.00 -10.24
N THR A 77 -7.77 -5.82 -10.02
CA THR A 77 -7.61 -7.13 -10.67
C THR A 77 -8.55 -8.16 -10.05
N ASP A 78 -8.56 -8.25 -8.73
CA ASP A 78 -9.40 -9.15 -7.93
C ASP A 78 -10.72 -8.49 -7.52
N MET A 79 -10.85 -7.17 -7.72
CA MET A 79 -11.97 -6.36 -7.24
C MET A 79 -12.23 -6.54 -5.73
N ALA A 80 -11.17 -6.80 -4.97
CA ALA A 80 -11.20 -7.18 -3.56
C ALA A 80 -9.96 -6.71 -2.80
N VAL A 81 -10.00 -6.90 -1.48
CA VAL A 81 -8.81 -6.81 -0.63
C VAL A 81 -8.17 -8.20 -0.59
N VAL A 82 -6.90 -8.29 -0.98
CA VAL A 82 -6.18 -9.57 -1.07
C VAL A 82 -4.83 -9.48 -0.37
N ILE A 83 -4.35 -10.64 0.10
CA ILE A 83 -2.96 -10.85 0.51
C ILE A 83 -2.29 -11.71 -0.55
N GLU A 84 -1.18 -11.24 -1.12
CA GLU A 84 -0.42 -11.98 -2.12
C GLU A 84 1.09 -11.71 -2.02
N PRO A 85 1.95 -12.53 -2.65
CA PRO A 85 3.39 -12.30 -2.67
C PRO A 85 3.77 -11.00 -3.37
N VAL A 86 4.65 -10.20 -2.77
CA VAL A 86 5.19 -8.94 -3.32
C VAL A 86 5.72 -9.16 -4.73
N ARG A 87 6.47 -10.26 -4.94
CA ARG A 87 7.11 -10.57 -6.22
C ARG A 87 6.10 -10.77 -7.34
N ASP A 88 4.98 -11.42 -7.04
CA ASP A 88 3.97 -11.75 -8.03
C ASP A 88 3.12 -10.52 -8.35
N ALA A 89 2.76 -9.74 -7.33
CA ALA A 89 2.09 -8.45 -7.48
C ALA A 89 2.93 -7.48 -8.34
N VAL A 90 4.22 -7.31 -8.06
CA VAL A 90 5.11 -6.42 -8.83
C VAL A 90 5.14 -6.82 -10.30
N LYS A 91 5.38 -8.11 -10.60
CA LYS A 91 5.40 -8.60 -11.98
C LYS A 91 4.07 -8.38 -12.69
N ARG A 92 2.95 -8.65 -12.00
CA ARG A 92 1.61 -8.53 -12.56
C ARG A 92 1.25 -7.07 -12.86
N ILE A 93 1.53 -6.15 -11.94
CA ILE A 93 1.27 -4.72 -12.08
C ILE A 93 2.13 -4.11 -13.21
N GLU A 94 3.41 -4.51 -13.27
CA GLU A 94 4.29 -4.12 -14.38
C GLU A 94 3.75 -4.62 -15.73
N ALA A 95 3.33 -5.88 -15.81
CA ALA A 95 2.76 -6.46 -17.03
C ALA A 95 1.41 -5.85 -17.45
N ALA A 96 0.64 -5.32 -16.49
CA ALA A 96 -0.62 -4.61 -16.76
C ALA A 96 -0.41 -3.20 -17.33
N GLY A 97 0.83 -2.68 -17.32
CA GLY A 97 1.18 -1.35 -17.81
C GLY A 97 1.08 -0.24 -16.76
N ASP A 98 0.79 -0.58 -15.51
CA ASP A 98 0.67 0.36 -14.38
C ASP A 98 2.05 0.81 -13.84
N GLY A 99 3.12 0.23 -14.37
CA GLY A 99 4.51 0.66 -14.20
C GLY A 99 5.24 0.00 -13.04
N TYR A 100 6.46 0.50 -12.79
CA TYR A 100 7.35 0.00 -11.75
C TYR A 100 6.99 0.57 -10.38
N VAL A 101 7.50 -0.08 -9.33
CA VAL A 101 7.47 0.46 -7.96
C VAL A 101 8.12 1.84 -7.95
N THR A 102 7.37 2.86 -7.53
CA THR A 102 7.81 4.26 -7.48
C THR A 102 8.46 4.63 -6.15
N ALA A 103 8.03 4.01 -5.06
CA ALA A 103 8.61 4.22 -3.74
C ALA A 103 8.36 3.03 -2.80
N ARG A 104 9.26 2.86 -1.84
CA ARG A 104 9.03 2.09 -0.61
C ARG A 104 9.12 3.06 0.56
N LYS A 105 8.22 2.94 1.53
CA LYS A 105 8.19 3.80 2.73
C LYS A 105 8.08 2.98 3.99
N ARG A 106 8.65 3.51 5.08
CA ARG A 106 8.56 2.95 6.42
C ARG A 106 8.25 4.06 7.42
N LEU A 107 7.20 3.87 8.22
CA LEU A 107 6.92 4.75 9.33
C LEU A 107 7.97 4.55 10.42
N LYS A 108 8.35 5.63 11.12
CA LYS A 108 9.16 5.49 12.34
C LYS A 108 8.29 4.79 13.38
N SER A 109 8.84 3.76 14.01
CA SER A 109 8.23 3.20 15.21
C SER A 109 8.01 4.34 16.21
N GLN A 110 6.79 4.47 16.73
CA GLN A 110 6.59 5.32 17.90
C GLN A 110 7.35 4.65 19.05
N ALA A 111 8.16 5.45 19.75
CA ALA A 111 8.90 5.01 20.92
C ALA A 111 7.95 4.68 22.08
#